data_AF-A0A6S6WDB8-F1
#
_entry.id   AF-A0A6S6WDB8-F1
#
_cell.length_a   1.000
_cell.length_b   1.000
_cell.length_c   1.000
_cell.angle_alpha   90.00
_cell.angle_beta   90.00
_cell.angle_gamma   90.00
#
_symmetry.space_group_name_H-M   'P 1'
#
loop_
_entity.id
_entity.type
_entity.pdbx_description
1 polymer ?
#
loop_
_entity_poly.entity_id
_entity_poly.type
_entity_poly.pdbx_seq_one_letter_code
_entity_poly.pdbx_strand_id
1 'polypeptide(L)'
;MGRPDGQRDPIAGPDTPQPPFPIKLRGPVVKGFGRGSKELGIPTANIPLSGLSIGGNDTLSSGIYYGWCTLDTSTISSQTSASTVPSATSDTSIPERSSSHAVADLEYSSSTPSPSTVYPTVLSIGYNPYYKNEKRSIEIHILHNFDKDFYGAELSLLIMGFIRPEYDYVSKEALVEDIREDIRVARRSLGREAYQTWMGDVWLKGGDEGTER
;
A
#
# COMPACT_ATOMS: atom_id res chain seq x y z
N MET A 1 15.55 2.35 -12.83
CA MET A 1 16.50 1.27 -13.18
C MET A 1 15.87 0.45 -14.30
N GLY A 2 16.63 -0.02 -15.29
CA GLY A 2 16.04 -0.87 -16.34
C GLY A 2 15.37 -2.12 -15.76
N ARG A 3 14.17 -2.48 -16.27
CA ARG A 3 13.49 -3.73 -15.92
C ARG A 3 14.38 -4.91 -16.33
N PRO A 4 14.76 -5.81 -15.40
CA PRO A 4 15.59 -6.98 -15.73
C PRO A 4 14.79 -8.00 -16.55
N ASP A 5 15.49 -8.71 -17.43
CA ASP A 5 14.93 -9.86 -18.16
C ASP A 5 14.94 -11.12 -17.28
N GLY A 6 13.88 -11.92 -17.36
CA GLY A 6 13.80 -13.25 -16.72
C GLY A 6 12.83 -13.36 -15.54
N GLN A 7 12.79 -14.54 -14.93
CA GLN A 7 11.91 -14.83 -13.82
C GLN A 7 12.45 -14.23 -12.52
N ARG A 8 11.57 -13.55 -11.77
CA ARG A 8 11.89 -12.97 -10.46
C ARG A 8 11.78 -14.01 -9.36
N ASP A 9 12.49 -13.78 -8.26
CA ASP A 9 12.39 -14.63 -7.08
C ASP A 9 10.95 -14.69 -6.56
N PRO A 10 10.45 -15.89 -6.22
CA PRO A 10 9.06 -16.08 -5.81
C PRO A 10 8.76 -15.51 -4.41
N ILE A 11 9.79 -15.27 -3.61
CA ILE A 11 9.70 -14.74 -2.25
C ILE A 11 10.74 -13.64 -2.08
N ALA A 12 10.48 -12.72 -1.16
CA ALA A 12 11.39 -11.63 -0.84
C ALA A 12 11.77 -11.64 0.64
N GLY A 13 13.04 -11.37 0.93
CA GLY A 13 13.57 -11.31 2.30
C GLY A 13 13.85 -12.67 2.96
N PRO A 14 14.56 -12.67 4.10
CA PRO A 14 14.97 -13.86 4.85
C PRO A 14 13.78 -14.64 5.43
N ASP A 15 14.04 -15.86 5.96
CA ASP A 15 12.99 -16.70 6.57
C ASP A 15 12.31 -16.07 7.79
N THR A 16 13.04 -15.21 8.51
CA THR A 16 12.55 -14.41 9.64
C THR A 16 12.84 -12.93 9.38
N PRO A 17 11.93 -11.98 9.70
CA PRO A 17 12.20 -10.56 9.53
C PRO A 17 13.50 -10.12 10.22
N GLN A 18 14.31 -9.33 9.52
CA GLN A 18 15.59 -8.82 10.02
C GLN A 18 15.61 -7.28 9.96
N PRO A 19 16.38 -6.62 10.85
CA PRO A 19 16.58 -5.18 10.79
C PRO A 19 16.93 -4.69 9.37
N PRO A 20 16.34 -3.57 8.92
CA PRO A 20 15.53 -2.62 9.70
C PRO A 20 14.05 -3.00 9.84
N PHE A 21 13.61 -4.16 9.35
CA PHE A 21 12.21 -4.57 9.43
C PHE A 21 11.89 -5.27 10.78
N PRO A 22 10.65 -5.12 11.29
CA PRO A 22 9.56 -4.33 10.72
C PRO A 22 9.70 -2.83 10.96
N ILE A 23 9.25 -2.04 9.98
CA ILE A 23 9.19 -0.59 10.10
C ILE A 23 7.75 -0.17 10.35
N LYS A 24 7.54 0.58 11.42
CA LYS A 24 6.24 1.06 11.87
C LYS A 24 5.94 2.42 11.26
N LEU A 25 4.75 2.56 10.71
CA LEU A 25 4.24 3.83 10.20
C LEU A 25 2.74 3.94 10.47
N ARG A 26 2.28 5.16 10.74
CA ARG A 26 0.87 5.45 10.92
C ARG A 26 0.54 6.82 10.37
N GLY A 27 -0.65 6.97 9.78
CA GLY A 27 -1.14 8.28 9.38
C GLY A 27 -2.49 8.22 8.65
N PRO A 28 -3.10 9.39 8.40
CA PRO A 28 -4.35 9.46 7.67
C PRO A 28 -4.13 9.12 6.19
N VAL A 29 -5.06 8.36 5.61
CA VAL A 29 -5.10 8.11 4.16
C VAL A 29 -5.51 9.38 3.44
N VAL A 30 -4.66 9.88 2.55
CA VAL A 30 -4.93 11.08 1.75
C VAL A 30 -5.21 10.72 0.29
N LYS A 31 -5.85 11.65 -0.44
CA LYS A 31 -5.96 11.55 -1.90
C LYS A 31 -4.58 11.76 -2.52
N GLY A 32 -4.18 10.85 -3.40
CA GLY A 32 -3.01 11.03 -4.26
C GLY A 32 -3.28 12.01 -5.41
N PHE A 33 -2.32 12.13 -6.32
CA PHE A 33 -2.34 13.12 -7.42
C PHE A 33 -3.13 12.65 -8.66
N GLY A 34 -4.04 11.69 -8.51
CA GLY A 34 -4.92 11.24 -9.61
C GLY A 34 -4.20 10.52 -10.75
N ARG A 35 -3.02 9.95 -10.52
CA ARG A 35 -2.31 9.18 -11.54
C ARG A 35 -2.83 7.75 -11.59
N GLY A 36 -3.84 7.49 -12.43
CA GLY A 36 -4.13 6.22 -13.11
C GLY A 36 -4.24 4.90 -12.33
N SER A 37 -3.83 4.78 -11.06
CA SER A 37 -3.77 3.51 -10.34
C SER A 37 -5.15 2.89 -10.15
N LYS A 38 -6.17 3.74 -9.90
CA LYS A 38 -7.58 3.34 -9.91
C LYS A 38 -8.06 2.89 -11.30
N GLU A 39 -7.60 3.54 -12.37
CA GLU A 39 -7.90 3.14 -13.76
C GLU A 39 -7.15 1.86 -14.19
N LEU A 40 -6.00 1.59 -13.57
CA LEU A 40 -5.27 0.33 -13.66
C LEU A 40 -5.90 -0.75 -12.77
N GLY A 41 -6.93 -0.47 -11.97
CA GLY A 41 -7.53 -1.44 -11.04
C GLY A 41 -6.66 -1.80 -9.85
N ILE A 42 -5.65 -0.99 -9.52
CA ILE A 42 -4.77 -1.16 -8.36
C ILE A 42 -4.93 0.10 -7.49
N PRO A 43 -6.05 0.22 -6.75
CA PRO A 43 -6.27 1.39 -5.90
C PRO A 43 -5.16 1.47 -4.83
N THR A 44 -4.58 2.67 -4.69
CA THR A 44 -3.51 2.94 -3.73
C THR A 44 -3.93 3.99 -2.70
N ALA A 45 -3.77 3.65 -1.42
CA ALA A 45 -3.87 4.57 -0.30
C ALA A 45 -2.55 5.37 -0.19
N ASN A 46 -2.63 6.70 -0.10
CA ASN A 46 -1.44 7.53 -0.02
C ASN A 46 -1.22 7.97 1.43
N ILE A 47 0.02 7.91 1.90
CA ILE A 47 0.45 8.48 3.19
C ILE A 47 1.66 9.39 2.94
N PRO A 48 1.59 10.69 3.31
CA PRO A 48 2.72 11.59 3.19
C PRO A 48 3.79 11.23 4.23
N LEU A 49 5.06 11.14 3.82
CA LEU A 49 6.17 10.89 4.75
C LEU A 49 6.60 12.14 5.53
N SER A 50 6.16 13.33 5.11
CA SER A 50 6.50 14.57 5.80
C SER A 50 5.92 14.57 7.22
N GLY A 51 6.80 14.60 8.22
CA GLY A 51 6.42 14.59 9.64
C GLY A 51 6.27 13.19 10.25
N LEU A 52 6.53 12.12 9.49
CA LEU A 52 6.59 10.76 10.01
C LEU A 52 8.05 10.40 10.28
N SER A 53 8.40 10.24 11.55
CA SER A 53 9.64 9.59 11.96
C SER A 53 9.58 8.15 11.47
N ILE A 54 10.29 7.79 10.41
CA ILE A 54 10.42 6.38 9.98
C ILE A 54 11.40 5.68 10.95
N GLY A 55 11.08 5.63 12.25
CA GLY A 55 11.95 5.02 13.27
C GLY A 55 13.42 5.49 13.24
N GLY A 56 13.70 6.75 12.84
CA GLY A 56 15.07 7.27 12.67
C GLY A 56 15.81 6.83 11.40
N ASN A 57 15.16 6.15 10.46
CA ASN A 57 15.71 5.74 9.17
C ASN A 57 15.25 6.68 8.04
N ASP A 58 16.03 7.74 7.78
CA ASP A 58 15.99 8.49 6.51
C ASP A 58 16.46 7.65 5.29
N THR A 59 16.76 6.38 5.52
CA THR A 59 17.57 5.49 4.68
C THR A 59 16.77 4.49 3.83
N LEU A 60 15.43 4.45 3.94
CA LEU A 60 14.67 3.55 3.08
C LEU A 60 14.89 3.92 1.62
N SER A 61 15.33 2.96 0.81
CA SER A 61 15.48 3.17 -0.63
C SER A 61 14.12 3.35 -1.31
N SER A 62 14.11 3.99 -2.48
CA SER A 62 12.90 3.96 -3.31
C SER A 62 12.70 2.56 -3.91
N GLY A 63 11.46 2.10 -3.98
CA GLY A 63 11.13 0.79 -4.50
C GLY A 63 9.84 0.21 -3.94
N ILE A 64 9.68 -1.09 -4.17
CA ILE A 64 8.51 -1.86 -3.81
C ILE A 64 8.78 -2.67 -2.55
N TYR A 65 7.86 -2.57 -1.59
CA TYR A 65 7.90 -3.25 -0.31
C TYR A 65 6.60 -4.01 -0.07
N TYR A 66 6.58 -4.86 0.96
CA TYR A 66 5.39 -5.58 1.40
C TYR A 66 5.20 -5.48 2.91
N GLY A 67 3.97 -5.68 3.37
CA GLY A 67 3.67 -5.52 4.79
C GLY A 67 2.27 -5.91 5.22
N TRP A 68 1.95 -5.53 6.45
CA TRP A 68 0.63 -5.67 7.06
C TRP A 68 0.07 -4.28 7.37
N CYS A 69 -1.23 -4.09 7.22
CA CYS A 69 -1.89 -2.87 7.70
C CYS A 69 -3.24 -3.13 8.34
N THR A 70 -3.70 -2.15 9.11
CA THR A 70 -5.09 -2.01 9.56
C THR A 70 -5.62 -0.63 9.16
N LEU A 71 -6.95 -0.53 9.11
CA LEU A 71 -7.67 0.71 8.81
C LEU A 71 -8.66 0.99 9.93
N ASP A 72 -8.54 2.16 10.55
CA ASP A 72 -9.57 2.69 11.43
C ASP A 72 -10.41 3.73 10.68
N THR A 73 -11.59 3.32 10.22
CA THR A 73 -12.53 4.22 9.53
C THR A 73 -13.33 5.10 10.48
N SER A 74 -13.26 4.89 11.79
CA SER A 74 -13.94 5.76 12.76
C SER A 74 -13.28 7.14 12.87
N THR A 75 -12.02 7.26 12.44
CA THR A 75 -11.27 8.52 12.39
C THR A 75 -11.66 9.39 11.20
N ILE A 76 -12.49 8.88 10.27
CA ILE A 76 -13.01 9.68 9.16
C ILE A 76 -13.93 10.75 9.78
N SER A 77 -13.43 11.98 9.86
CA SER A 77 -14.17 13.08 10.47
C SER A 77 -15.52 13.27 9.76
N SER A 78 -16.61 13.32 10.55
CA SER A 78 -17.98 13.56 10.08
C SER A 78 -18.16 14.90 9.36
N GLN A 79 -17.12 15.76 9.34
CA GLN A 79 -17.12 17.07 8.68
C GLN A 79 -16.83 17.03 7.18
N THR A 80 -16.74 15.85 6.55
CA THR A 80 -16.73 15.76 5.08
C THR A 80 -18.16 15.83 4.53
N SER A 81 -18.88 16.90 4.88
CA SER A 81 -20.07 17.32 4.15
C SER A 81 -19.65 17.70 2.74
N ALA A 82 -20.40 17.20 1.77
CA ALA A 82 -20.30 17.54 0.36
C ALA A 82 -20.13 19.06 0.13
N SER A 83 -18.94 19.49 -0.29
CA SER A 83 -18.57 20.74 -1.01
C SER A 83 -17.06 20.94 -0.76
N THR A 84 -16.14 21.02 -1.71
CA THR A 84 -16.20 21.60 -3.06
C THR A 84 -15.05 20.98 -3.86
N VAL A 85 -15.32 20.01 -4.73
CA VAL A 85 -14.42 19.69 -5.84
C VAL A 85 -15.33 19.31 -7.00
N PRO A 86 -15.30 20.02 -8.15
CA PRO A 86 -16.11 19.62 -9.29
C PRO A 86 -15.64 18.23 -9.72
N SER A 87 -16.54 17.26 -9.56
CA SER A 87 -16.39 15.95 -10.19
C SER A 87 -16.41 16.19 -11.69
N ALA A 88 -15.27 15.96 -12.36
CA ALA A 88 -15.30 15.75 -13.79
C ALA A 88 -16.02 14.40 -13.98
N THR A 89 -17.22 14.48 -14.55
CA THR A 89 -18.23 13.41 -14.77
C THR A 89 -19.25 13.25 -13.64
N SER A 90 -20.52 13.37 -14.05
CA SER A 90 -21.74 13.18 -13.26
C SER A 90 -22.28 11.75 -13.41
N ASP A 91 -21.41 10.83 -13.82
CA ASP A 91 -21.80 9.47 -14.14
C ASP A 91 -21.78 8.62 -12.86
N THR A 92 -22.98 8.33 -12.35
CA THR A 92 -23.24 7.46 -11.20
C THR A 92 -23.43 6.00 -11.63
N SER A 93 -23.18 5.66 -12.89
CA SER A 93 -23.16 4.26 -13.31
C SER A 93 -22.08 3.49 -12.54
N ILE A 94 -22.45 2.30 -12.07
CA ILE A 94 -21.48 1.32 -11.60
C ILE A 94 -20.58 1.04 -12.80
N PRO A 95 -19.28 1.36 -12.79
CA PRO A 95 -18.44 1.11 -13.94
C PRO A 95 -18.47 -0.38 -14.24
N GLU A 96 -18.90 -0.74 -15.45
CA GLU A 96 -18.72 -2.11 -15.94
C GLU A 96 -17.25 -2.47 -15.71
N ARG A 97 -17.03 -3.62 -15.09
CA ARG A 97 -15.71 -4.10 -14.67
C ARG A 97 -14.82 -4.19 -15.92
N SER A 98 -14.15 -3.09 -16.25
CA SER A 98 -13.33 -2.99 -17.46
C SER A 98 -12.26 -4.08 -17.42
N SER A 99 -12.05 -4.72 -18.56
CA SER A 99 -10.99 -5.70 -18.78
C SER A 99 -9.57 -5.14 -18.59
N SER A 100 -9.44 -3.84 -18.27
CA SER A 100 -8.20 -3.11 -17.99
C SER A 100 -7.79 -3.07 -16.50
N HIS A 101 -8.45 -3.82 -15.62
CA HIS A 101 -8.01 -3.98 -14.23
C HIS A 101 -6.78 -4.92 -14.18
N ALA A 102 -5.61 -4.34 -13.92
CA ALA A 102 -4.30 -4.99 -13.85
C ALA A 102 -4.22 -6.18 -12.90
N VAL A 103 -5.13 -6.28 -11.93
CA VAL A 103 -5.17 -7.36 -10.95
C VAL A 103 -6.55 -8.05 -10.91
N ALA A 104 -7.36 -7.92 -11.96
CA ALA A 104 -8.70 -8.51 -12.01
C ALA A 104 -8.71 -10.03 -11.83
N ASP A 105 -7.64 -10.69 -12.28
CA ASP A 105 -7.39 -12.12 -12.19
C ASP A 105 -6.92 -12.56 -10.79
N LEU A 106 -6.54 -11.61 -9.93
CA LEU A 106 -6.19 -11.89 -8.54
C LEU A 106 -7.46 -11.81 -7.69
N GLU A 107 -7.86 -12.94 -7.13
CA GLU A 107 -8.97 -12.97 -6.18
C GLU A 107 -8.55 -12.32 -4.86
N TYR A 108 -9.33 -11.34 -4.41
CA TYR A 108 -9.25 -10.74 -3.08
C TYR A 108 -10.51 -11.06 -2.30
N SER A 109 -10.37 -11.23 -0.99
CA SER A 109 -11.52 -11.19 -0.09
C SER A 109 -12.20 -9.82 -0.18
N SER A 110 -13.50 -9.79 0.14
CA SER A 110 -14.28 -8.57 0.24
C SER A 110 -15.02 -8.56 1.57
N SER A 111 -14.88 -7.46 2.29
CA SER A 111 -15.50 -7.22 3.59
C SER A 111 -15.40 -5.75 3.94
N THR A 112 -16.31 -5.28 4.79
CA THR A 112 -16.20 -3.94 5.38
C THR A 112 -14.92 -3.83 6.22
N PRO A 113 -14.18 -2.71 6.15
CA PRO A 113 -13.03 -2.48 7.01
C PRO A 113 -13.45 -2.55 8.49
N SER A 114 -12.60 -3.16 9.31
CA SER A 114 -12.68 -3.14 10.77
C SER A 114 -11.29 -2.77 11.31
N PRO A 115 -11.20 -1.99 12.40
CA PRO A 115 -9.93 -1.65 13.03
C PRO A 115 -9.12 -2.88 13.47
N SER A 116 -9.78 -4.03 13.66
CA SER A 116 -9.13 -5.28 14.08
C SER A 116 -8.74 -6.20 12.91
N THR A 117 -9.17 -5.90 11.68
CA THR A 117 -8.84 -6.74 10.52
C THR A 117 -7.51 -6.31 9.94
N VAL A 118 -6.56 -7.24 9.94
CA VAL A 118 -5.22 -7.05 9.37
C VAL A 118 -5.22 -7.49 7.91
N TYR A 119 -4.74 -6.62 7.03
CA TYR A 119 -4.68 -6.85 5.59
C TYR A 119 -3.24 -6.93 5.11
N PRO A 120 -2.91 -7.84 4.18
CA PRO A 120 -1.63 -7.82 3.50
C PRO A 120 -1.55 -6.65 2.52
N THR A 121 -0.36 -6.09 2.36
CA THR A 121 -0.12 -4.94 1.48
C THR A 121 1.10 -5.15 0.58
N VAL A 122 1.05 -4.51 -0.58
CA VAL A 122 2.22 -4.14 -1.38
C VAL A 122 2.25 -2.62 -1.43
N LEU A 123 3.43 -2.03 -1.33
CA LEU A 123 3.56 -0.57 -1.31
C LEU A 123 4.74 -0.11 -2.14
N SER A 124 4.57 1.05 -2.79
CA SER A 124 5.65 1.78 -3.45
C SER A 124 6.09 2.92 -2.54
N ILE A 125 7.40 3.05 -2.32
CA ILE A 125 7.99 4.21 -1.67
C ILE A 125 8.84 4.93 -2.71
N GLY A 126 8.53 6.19 -2.97
CA GLY A 126 9.20 6.97 -4.00
C GLY A 126 9.14 8.47 -3.74
N TYR A 127 9.74 9.24 -4.65
CA TYR A 127 9.69 10.69 -4.63
C TYR A 127 8.55 11.20 -5.50
N ASN A 128 7.90 12.28 -5.04
CA ASN A 128 6.84 12.91 -5.81
C ASN A 128 7.44 13.91 -6.82
N PRO A 129 7.33 13.66 -8.14
CA PRO A 129 7.87 14.56 -9.16
C PRO A 129 7.20 15.94 -9.20
N TYR A 130 5.97 16.10 -8.71
CA TYR A 130 5.26 17.38 -8.71
C TYR A 130 5.76 18.36 -7.64
N TYR A 131 6.40 17.87 -6.58
CA TYR A 131 7.05 18.70 -5.56
C TYR A 131 8.57 18.69 -5.75
N LYS A 132 9.04 18.79 -7.00
CA LYS A 132 10.47 18.82 -7.34
C LYS A 132 11.29 17.66 -6.75
N ASN A 133 10.66 16.50 -6.51
CA ASN A 133 11.25 15.37 -5.79
C ASN A 133 11.73 15.69 -4.36
N GLU A 134 11.19 16.72 -3.71
CA GLU A 134 11.57 17.08 -2.33
C GLU A 134 10.79 16.29 -1.28
N LYS A 135 9.61 15.76 -1.65
CA LYS A 135 8.73 15.03 -0.75
C LYS A 135 8.58 13.57 -1.19
N ARG A 136 8.88 12.65 -0.28
CA ARG A 136 8.57 11.22 -0.46
C ARG A 136 7.13 10.92 -0.09
N SER A 137 6.57 9.92 -0.74
CA SER A 137 5.24 9.37 -0.46
C SER A 137 5.29 7.85 -0.40
N ILE A 138 4.37 7.27 0.37
CA ILE A 138 4.07 5.84 0.32
C ILE A 138 2.72 5.67 -0.35
N GLU A 139 2.70 4.85 -1.39
CA GLU A 139 1.49 4.40 -2.07
C GLU A 139 1.24 2.93 -1.73
N ILE A 140 0.16 2.65 -1.01
CA ILE A 140 -0.13 1.33 -0.43
C ILE A 140 -1.30 0.72 -1.18
N HIS A 141 -1.08 -0.41 -1.86
CA HIS A 141 -2.16 -1.26 -2.34
C HIS A 141 -2.46 -2.31 -1.28
N ILE A 142 -3.66 -2.24 -0.73
CA ILE A 142 -4.18 -3.23 0.22
C ILE A 142 -4.76 -4.39 -0.60
N LEU A 143 -4.35 -5.62 -0.30
CA LEU A 143 -4.74 -6.82 -1.05
C LEU A 143 -6.15 -7.29 -0.61
N HIS A 144 -7.11 -6.38 -0.67
CA HIS A 144 -8.49 -6.56 -0.25
C HIS A 144 -9.43 -5.64 -1.04
N ASN A 145 -10.64 -6.12 -1.33
CA ASN A 145 -11.65 -5.33 -2.03
C ASN A 145 -12.54 -4.59 -1.01
N PHE A 146 -12.56 -3.26 -1.10
CA PHE A 146 -13.43 -2.39 -0.32
C PHE A 146 -14.54 -1.77 -1.18
N ASP A 147 -15.76 -1.73 -0.66
CA ASP A 147 -16.92 -1.18 -1.38
C ASP A 147 -16.90 0.36 -1.48
N LYS A 148 -16.11 1.02 -0.65
CA LYS A 148 -16.04 2.48 -0.53
C LYS A 148 -14.61 2.95 -0.33
N ASP A 149 -14.32 4.15 -0.82
CA ASP A 149 -13.07 4.84 -0.52
C ASP A 149 -13.01 5.18 1.00
N PHE A 150 -11.81 5.19 1.57
CA PHE A 150 -11.55 5.37 3.00
C PHE A 150 -10.59 6.54 3.28
N TYR A 151 -10.70 7.62 2.49
CA TYR A 151 -9.92 8.83 2.74
C TYR A 151 -10.20 9.41 4.13
N GLY A 152 -9.15 9.81 4.84
CA GLY A 152 -9.22 10.28 6.22
C GLY A 152 -9.19 9.16 7.27
N ALA A 153 -9.34 7.89 6.88
CA ALA A 153 -9.13 6.77 7.80
C ALA A 153 -7.67 6.74 8.25
N GLU A 154 -7.44 6.44 9.52
CA GLU A 154 -6.10 6.22 10.04
C GLU A 154 -5.64 4.82 9.61
N LEU A 155 -4.47 4.76 8.97
CA LEU A 155 -3.85 3.51 8.54
C LEU A 155 -2.62 3.27 9.41
N SER A 156 -2.58 2.11 10.08
CA SER A 156 -1.38 1.62 10.78
C SER A 156 -0.70 0.56 9.92
N LEU A 157 0.59 0.74 9.63
CA LEU A 157 1.39 -0.06 8.70
C LEU A 157 2.59 -0.67 9.40
N LEU A 158 2.85 -1.96 9.12
CA LEU A 158 4.11 -2.65 9.35
C LEU A 158 4.74 -3.01 8.00
N ILE A 159 5.83 -2.37 7.64
CA ILE A 159 6.62 -2.74 6.46
C ILE A 159 7.53 -3.89 6.86
N MET A 160 7.38 -5.04 6.21
CA MET A 160 8.02 -6.29 6.61
C MET A 160 9.24 -6.66 5.75
N GLY A 161 9.37 -6.08 4.57
CA GLY A 161 10.50 -6.34 3.69
C GLY A 161 10.46 -5.58 2.36
N PHE A 162 11.59 -5.59 1.68
CA PHE A 162 11.78 -5.03 0.35
C PHE A 162 11.64 -6.12 -0.73
N ILE A 163 10.95 -5.81 -1.82
CA ILE A 163 10.80 -6.70 -2.98
C ILE A 163 11.84 -6.35 -4.06
N ARG A 164 11.86 -5.09 -4.51
CA ARG A 164 12.68 -4.67 -5.66
C ARG A 164 12.77 -3.14 -5.76
N PRO A 165 13.79 -2.59 -6.45
CA PRO A 165 13.84 -1.16 -6.73
C PRO A 165 12.78 -0.76 -7.77
N GLU A 166 12.63 0.56 -7.97
CA GLU A 166 11.80 1.11 -9.04
C GLU A 166 12.38 0.75 -10.42
N TYR A 167 11.51 0.25 -11.29
CA TYR A 167 11.87 -0.09 -12.67
C TYR A 167 11.29 0.94 -13.65
N ASP A 168 12.04 1.18 -14.72
CA ASP A 168 11.62 1.97 -15.86
C ASP A 168 10.90 1.04 -16.84
N TYR A 169 9.69 1.44 -17.25
CA TYR A 169 8.84 0.63 -18.12
C TYR A 169 8.67 1.29 -19.49
N VAL A 170 8.82 0.48 -20.53
CA VAL A 170 8.59 0.90 -21.92
C VAL A 170 7.15 0.66 -22.38
N SER A 171 6.35 -0.10 -21.60
CA SER A 171 4.94 -0.37 -21.88
C SER A 171 4.12 -0.49 -20.59
N LYS A 172 2.81 -0.24 -20.69
CA LYS A 172 1.86 -0.38 -19.58
C LYS A 172 1.69 -1.85 -19.18
N GLU A 173 1.75 -2.75 -20.14
CA GLU A 173 1.60 -4.19 -19.94
C GLU A 173 2.74 -4.73 -19.07
N ALA A 174 3.98 -4.32 -19.34
CA ALA A 174 5.15 -4.69 -18.55
C ALA A 174 5.04 -4.21 -17.09
N LEU A 175 4.54 -2.98 -16.89
CA LEU A 175 4.27 -2.44 -15.55
C LEU A 175 3.22 -3.27 -14.82
N VAL A 176 2.12 -3.61 -15.50
CA VAL A 176 1.02 -4.40 -14.92
C VAL A 176 1.50 -5.81 -14.53
N GLU A 177 2.29 -6.47 -15.38
CA GLU A 177 2.87 -7.78 -15.09
C GLU A 177 3.74 -7.76 -13.83
N ASP A 178 4.60 -6.75 -13.69
CA ASP A 178 5.47 -6.66 -12.53
C ASP A 178 4.70 -6.35 -11.24
N ILE A 179 3.62 -5.55 -11.32
CA ILE A 179 2.73 -5.33 -10.17
C ILE A 179 2.02 -6.62 -9.77
N ARG A 180 1.52 -7.41 -10.73
CA ARG A 180 0.95 -8.73 -10.44
C ARG A 180 1.96 -9.62 -9.73
N GLU A 181 3.20 -9.64 -10.21
CA GLU A 181 4.25 -10.43 -9.58
C GLU A 181 4.62 -9.90 -8.19
N ASP A 182 4.67 -8.58 -7.98
CA ASP A 182 4.89 -7.98 -6.67
C ASP A 182 3.83 -8.43 -5.66
N ILE A 183 2.55 -8.50 -6.07
CA ILE A 183 1.46 -8.99 -5.24
C ILE A 183 1.62 -10.48 -4.91
N ARG A 184 2.00 -11.31 -5.89
CA ARG A 184 2.26 -12.74 -5.66
C ARG A 184 3.44 -12.96 -4.72
N VAL A 185 4.52 -12.20 -4.89
CA VAL A 185 5.70 -12.24 -4.02
C VAL A 185 5.32 -11.80 -2.60
N ALA A 186 4.58 -10.70 -2.45
CA ALA A 186 4.12 -10.21 -1.15
C ALA A 186 3.30 -11.28 -0.41
N ARG A 187 2.30 -11.88 -1.09
CA ARG A 187 1.47 -12.97 -0.52
C ARG A 187 2.29 -14.15 -0.04
N ARG A 188 3.19 -14.66 -0.88
CA ARG A 188 4.06 -15.80 -0.53
C ARG A 188 5.00 -15.46 0.62
N SER A 189 5.57 -14.25 0.62
CA SER A 189 6.52 -13.81 1.65
C SER A 189 5.86 -13.62 3.00
N LEU A 190 4.67 -13.00 3.03
CA LEU A 190 3.86 -12.80 4.23
C LEU A 190 3.20 -14.08 4.74
N GLY A 191 3.01 -15.08 3.87
CA GLY A 191 2.47 -16.38 4.22
C GLY A 191 3.41 -17.27 5.05
N ARG A 192 4.67 -16.86 5.25
CA ARG A 192 5.64 -17.57 6.09
C ARG A 192 5.33 -17.36 7.57
N GLU A 193 5.54 -18.39 8.39
CA GLU A 193 5.18 -18.42 9.81
C GLU A 193 5.72 -17.20 10.58
N ALA A 194 7.02 -16.90 10.44
CA ALA A 194 7.67 -15.78 11.12
C ALA A 194 7.14 -14.40 10.73
N TYR A 195 6.46 -14.28 9.59
CA TYR A 195 5.84 -13.04 9.11
C TYR A 195 4.37 -12.93 9.54
N GLN A 196 3.67 -14.07 9.66
CA GLN A 196 2.29 -14.11 10.14
C GLN A 196 2.15 -13.75 11.62
N THR A 197 3.15 -14.06 12.45
CA THR A 197 3.14 -13.70 13.88
C THR A 197 2.96 -12.19 14.11
N TRP A 198 3.45 -11.36 13.19
CA TRP A 198 3.33 -9.89 13.25
C TRP A 198 1.91 -9.36 13.04
N MET A 199 0.98 -10.17 12.54
CA MET A 199 -0.44 -9.78 12.48
C MET A 199 -1.02 -9.52 13.89
N GLY A 200 -0.41 -10.09 14.93
CA GLY A 200 -0.83 -9.89 16.32
C GLY A 200 -0.26 -8.64 17.00
N ASP A 201 0.62 -7.89 16.34
CA ASP A 201 1.35 -6.75 16.92
C ASP A 201 0.39 -5.64 17.40
N VAL A 202 0.72 -5.03 18.53
CA VAL A 202 -0.09 -3.98 19.16
C VAL A 202 -0.15 -2.70 18.33
N TRP A 203 0.87 -2.44 17.50
CA TRP A 203 0.92 -1.30 16.60
C TRP A 203 -0.25 -1.31 15.60
N LEU A 204 -0.55 -2.48 15.04
CA LEU A 204 -1.67 -2.67 14.12
C LEU A 204 -3.03 -2.49 14.82
N LYS A 205 -3.08 -2.55 16.15
CA LYS A 205 -4.31 -2.41 16.95
C LYS A 205 -4.51 -1.00 17.52
N GLY A 206 -3.69 -0.04 17.09
CA GLY A 206 -3.79 1.32 17.59
C GLY A 206 -2.85 1.65 18.74
N GLY A 207 -2.04 0.70 19.25
CA GLY A 207 -1.09 0.94 20.34
C GLY A 207 0.11 1.81 19.93
N ASP A 208 0.69 2.52 20.90
CA ASP A 208 1.86 3.38 20.70
C ASP A 208 3.19 2.60 20.71
N GLU A 209 4.25 3.20 20.14
CA GLU A 209 5.63 2.71 20.29
C GLU A 209 6.04 2.82 21.77
N GLY A 210 5.96 1.73 22.52
CA GLY A 210 6.32 1.71 23.94
C GLY A 210 5.73 0.56 24.76
N THR A 211 4.84 -0.25 24.20
CA THR A 211 4.46 -1.51 24.85
C THR A 211 5.46 -2.60 24.44
N GLU A 212 6.62 -2.59 25.10
CA GLU A 212 7.66 -3.62 24.97
C GLU A 212 7.06 -5.02 25.23
N ARG A 213 7.48 -6.00 24.43
CA ARG A 213 7.56 -7.40 24.83
C ARG A 213 9.02 -7.76 24.98
#